data_AF-A0AAD6M804-F1
#
_entry.id   AF-A0AAD6M804-F1
#
_cell.length_a   1.000
_cell.length_b   1.000
_cell.length_c   1.000
_cell.angle_alpha   90.00
_cell.angle_beta   90.00
_cell.angle_gamma   90.00
#
_symmetry.space_group_name_H-M   'P 1'
#
loop_
_entity.id
_entity.type
_entity.pdbx_description
1 polymer ?
#
loop_
_entity_poly.entity_id
_entity_poly.type
_entity_poly.pdbx_seq_one_letter_code
_entity_poly.pdbx_strand_id
1 'polypeptide(L)'
;MNMEEHIQLQKPVLTFNPCEGKKSEVSELDTPFPHRAENIYKIQHAVTWKEGVEGLDRNLDLIRKLYDYMTPFVSKSSRCSYLNYGDIDLGISEIGNASYEQASSWSMKHFKGNIDRLMQVMADPGNFFTYEQSIPSLEAASWTNRMSE
;
A
#
# COMPACT_ATOMS: atom_id res chain seq x y z
N MET A 1 18.55 12.82 -14.19
CA MET A 1 18.23 12.02 -15.38
C MET A 1 17.48 12.93 -16.35
N ASN A 2 18.00 13.15 -17.56
CA ASN A 2 17.46 14.15 -18.50
C ASN A 2 16.41 13.52 -19.43
N MET A 3 15.45 14.33 -19.89
CA MET A 3 14.19 13.90 -20.51
C MET A 3 14.31 13.33 -21.94
N GLU A 4 15.49 13.40 -22.56
CA GLU A 4 15.70 13.01 -23.96
C GLU A 4 16.17 11.56 -24.16
N GLU A 5 16.51 10.82 -23.10
CA GLU A 5 16.92 9.40 -23.21
C GLU A 5 15.71 8.42 -23.30
N HIS A 6 14.53 8.87 -23.72
CA HIS A 6 13.28 8.12 -23.59
C HIS A 6 12.91 7.19 -24.76
N ILE A 7 13.69 7.14 -25.85
CA ILE A 7 13.29 6.41 -27.08
C ILE A 7 13.93 5.01 -27.26
N GLN A 8 14.86 4.57 -26.40
CA GLN A 8 15.47 3.22 -26.51
C GLN A 8 15.44 2.33 -25.25
N LEU A 9 14.68 2.69 -24.23
CA LEU A 9 14.50 1.84 -23.04
C LEU A 9 13.02 1.84 -22.65
N GLN A 10 12.41 0.66 -22.56
CA GLN A 10 11.15 0.47 -21.85
C GLN A 10 11.40 0.78 -20.35
N LYS A 11 11.27 2.06 -19.99
CA LYS A 11 11.58 2.66 -18.67
C LYS A 11 10.38 2.59 -17.72
N PRO A 12 10.56 2.91 -16.42
CA PRO A 12 9.44 3.15 -15.51
C PRO A 12 8.52 4.27 -16.00
N VAL A 13 7.22 4.03 -15.92
CA VAL A 13 6.15 4.99 -16.22
C VAL A 13 5.67 5.62 -14.91
N LEU A 14 5.52 6.94 -14.94
CA LEU A 14 4.92 7.73 -13.85
C LEU A 14 3.54 8.21 -14.27
N THR A 15 2.49 7.77 -13.57
CA THR A 15 1.13 8.23 -13.81
C THR A 15 0.67 9.11 -12.67
N PHE A 16 0.40 10.38 -12.95
CA PHE A 16 -0.09 11.36 -11.98
C PHE A 16 -1.61 11.48 -12.10
N ASN A 17 -2.31 11.20 -10.99
CA ASN A 17 -3.75 11.34 -10.91
C ASN A 17 -4.08 12.45 -9.91
N PRO A 18 -4.68 13.58 -10.34
CA PRO A 18 -5.05 14.64 -9.42
C PRO A 18 -6.11 14.15 -8.42
N CYS A 19 -5.96 14.57 -7.16
CA CYS A 19 -6.83 14.18 -6.05
C CYS A 19 -7.79 15.30 -5.60
N GLU A 20 -7.70 16.49 -6.20
CA GLU A 20 -8.55 17.65 -5.91
C GLU A 20 -10.03 17.48 -6.35
N GLY A 21 -10.90 18.42 -5.95
CA GLY A 21 -12.33 18.46 -6.30
C GLY A 21 -13.21 17.74 -5.26
N LYS A 22 -14.27 17.04 -5.69
CA LYS A 22 -15.20 16.34 -4.78
C LYS A 22 -14.54 15.40 -3.78
N LYS A 23 -13.33 14.90 -4.07
CA LYS A 23 -12.57 14.03 -3.16
C LYS A 23 -12.05 14.74 -1.93
N SER A 24 -11.77 16.05 -1.99
CA SER A 24 -11.34 16.84 -0.83
C SER A 24 -12.51 17.30 0.05
N GLU A 25 -13.75 17.17 -0.43
CA GLU A 25 -14.97 17.52 0.33
C GLU A 25 -15.45 16.36 1.23
N VAL A 26 -15.02 15.12 0.95
CA VAL A 26 -15.37 13.92 1.72
C VAL A 26 -14.37 13.75 2.87
N SER A 27 -14.86 13.49 4.08
CA SER A 27 -14.01 13.27 5.25
C SER A 27 -13.15 12.03 5.07
N GLU A 28 -11.92 12.05 5.61
CA GLU A 28 -11.06 10.85 5.62
C GLU A 28 -11.68 9.69 6.41
N LEU A 29 -12.66 9.96 7.28
CA LEU A 29 -13.35 8.97 8.11
C LEU A 29 -14.65 8.42 7.48
N ASP A 30 -15.14 9.02 6.39
CA ASP A 30 -16.43 8.64 5.79
C ASP A 30 -16.38 7.25 5.15
N THR A 31 -15.20 6.84 4.68
CA THR A 31 -14.96 5.55 4.03
C THR A 31 -13.61 4.99 4.47
N PRO A 32 -13.34 3.69 4.29
CA PRO A 32 -12.01 3.12 4.57
C PRO A 32 -10.86 3.88 3.90
N PHE A 33 -11.03 4.35 2.66
CA PHE A 33 -10.02 5.08 1.91
C PHE A 33 -9.80 6.51 2.48
N PRO A 34 -8.65 6.78 3.12
CA PRO A 34 -8.43 7.98 3.93
C PRO A 34 -7.74 9.13 3.16
N HIS A 35 -7.21 8.87 1.96
CA HIS A 35 -6.38 9.83 1.23
C HIS A 35 -7.27 10.84 0.48
N ARG A 36 -7.80 11.80 1.25
CA ARG A 36 -8.77 12.84 0.83
C ARG A 36 -8.07 14.20 0.71
N ALA A 37 -8.54 15.20 1.46
CA ALA A 37 -7.92 16.52 1.56
C ALA A 37 -6.41 16.42 1.83
N GLU A 38 -5.67 17.46 1.42
CA GLU A 38 -4.20 17.57 1.52
C GLU A 38 -3.39 16.64 0.60
N ASN A 39 -4.02 15.69 -0.08
CA ASN A 39 -3.37 14.91 -1.14
C ASN A 39 -3.59 15.63 -2.48
N ILE A 40 -2.53 16.18 -3.08
CA ILE A 40 -2.60 16.94 -4.35
C ILE A 40 -2.74 15.97 -5.54
N TYR A 41 -1.94 14.91 -5.55
CA TYR A 41 -1.96 13.87 -6.58
C TYR A 41 -1.59 12.51 -5.99
N LYS A 42 -2.03 11.43 -6.66
CA LYS A 42 -1.50 10.08 -6.51
C LYS A 42 -0.56 9.78 -7.67
N ILE A 43 0.68 9.36 -7.38
CA ILE A 43 1.63 8.90 -8.39
C ILE A 43 1.66 7.37 -8.39
N GLN A 44 1.48 6.75 -9.54
CA GLN A 44 1.79 5.33 -9.76
C GLN A 44 3.12 5.21 -10.48
N HIS A 45 4.01 4.38 -9.95
CA HIS A 45 5.22 3.93 -10.63
C HIS A 45 4.93 2.55 -11.23
N ALA A 46 5.19 2.34 -12.52
CA ALA A 46 4.98 1.04 -13.16
C ALA A 46 6.12 0.70 -14.11
N VAL A 47 6.52 -0.56 -14.14
CA VAL A 47 7.44 -1.10 -15.15
C VAL A 47 6.72 -2.26 -15.84
N THR A 48 6.73 -2.27 -17.16
CA THR A 48 6.17 -3.36 -17.96
C THR A 48 7.22 -3.79 -18.97
N TRP A 49 7.41 -5.10 -19.12
CA TRP A 49 8.48 -5.67 -19.93
C TRP A 49 8.00 -6.94 -20.65
N LYS A 50 8.73 -7.37 -21.69
CA LYS A 50 8.37 -8.53 -22.53
C LYS A 50 9.27 -9.74 -22.31
N GLU A 51 10.44 -9.55 -21.72
CA GLU A 51 11.49 -10.54 -21.49
C GLU A 51 11.10 -11.65 -20.49
N GLY A 52 9.86 -11.65 -19.97
CA GLY A 52 9.40 -12.65 -19.02
C GLY A 52 10.26 -12.66 -17.75
N VAL A 53 10.61 -13.85 -17.24
CA VAL A 53 11.43 -13.98 -16.03
C VAL A 53 12.83 -13.40 -16.19
N GLU A 54 13.38 -13.34 -17.41
CA GLU A 54 14.74 -12.81 -17.65
C GLU A 54 14.85 -11.32 -17.29
N GLY A 55 13.76 -10.57 -17.39
CA GLY A 55 13.70 -9.17 -16.98
C GLY A 55 13.38 -8.93 -15.51
N LEU A 56 13.00 -9.97 -14.75
CA LEU A 56 12.36 -9.82 -13.44
C LEU A 56 13.24 -9.06 -12.44
N ASP A 57 14.44 -9.57 -12.16
CA ASP A 57 15.32 -8.98 -11.13
C ASP A 57 15.70 -7.54 -11.47
N ARG A 58 16.06 -7.29 -12.75
CA ARG A 58 16.40 -5.95 -13.24
C ARG A 58 15.24 -4.98 -13.06
N ASN A 59 14.03 -5.38 -13.44
CA ASN A 59 12.87 -4.48 -13.45
C ASN A 59 12.31 -4.24 -12.04
N LEU A 60 12.37 -5.26 -11.15
CA LEU A 60 12.05 -5.10 -9.73
C LEU A 60 13.06 -4.18 -9.02
N ASP A 61 14.35 -4.35 -9.29
CA ASP A 61 15.39 -3.46 -8.74
C ASP A 61 15.19 -2.00 -9.23
N LEU A 62 14.86 -1.81 -10.50
CA LEU A 62 14.57 -0.48 -11.06
C LEU A 62 13.37 0.20 -10.39
N ILE A 63 12.25 -0.50 -10.20
CA ILE A 63 11.06 0.10 -9.59
C ILE A 63 11.26 0.41 -8.11
N ARG A 64 12.00 -0.45 -7.38
CA ARG A 64 12.36 -0.23 -5.97
C ARG A 64 13.30 0.97 -5.81
N LYS A 65 14.35 1.07 -6.64
CA LYS A 65 15.24 2.25 -6.66
C LYS A 65 14.50 3.54 -6.96
N LEU A 66 13.54 3.51 -7.90
CA LEU A 66 12.69 4.66 -8.19
C LEU A 66 11.78 5.00 -7.00
N TYR A 67 11.17 4.00 -6.37
CA TYR A 67 10.38 4.19 -5.16
C TYR A 67 11.21 4.85 -4.05
N ASP A 68 12.42 4.35 -3.78
CA ASP A 68 13.32 4.90 -2.77
C ASP A 68 13.76 6.33 -3.11
N TYR A 69 14.12 6.60 -4.36
CA TYR A 69 14.46 7.93 -4.85
C TYR A 69 13.34 8.96 -4.62
N MET A 70 12.08 8.53 -4.74
CA MET A 70 10.91 9.40 -4.57
C MET A 70 10.58 9.72 -3.11
N THR A 71 11.19 9.03 -2.13
CA THR A 71 10.91 9.17 -0.69
C THR A 71 10.83 10.62 -0.18
N PRO A 72 11.78 11.54 -0.48
CA PRO A 72 11.73 12.88 0.09
C PRO A 72 10.63 13.78 -0.50
N PHE A 73 10.04 13.39 -1.64
CA PHE A 73 9.09 14.20 -2.42
C PHE A 73 7.62 13.78 -2.25
N VAL A 74 7.35 12.68 -1.53
CA VAL A 74 6.00 12.14 -1.31
C VAL A 74 5.58 12.30 0.16
N SER A 75 4.36 11.85 0.49
CA SER A 75 3.80 11.90 1.85
C SER A 75 4.77 11.39 2.93
N LYS A 76 4.80 12.09 4.07
CA LYS A 76 5.62 11.78 5.26
C LYS A 76 4.70 11.43 6.45
N SER A 77 5.26 10.89 7.53
CA SER A 77 4.50 10.37 8.69
C SER A 77 3.59 9.20 8.30
N SER A 78 4.26 8.14 7.81
CA SER A 78 3.76 7.03 6.97
C SER A 78 3.66 7.41 5.48
N ARG A 79 4.42 6.66 4.67
CA ARG A 79 4.35 6.80 3.21
C ARG A 79 3.06 6.16 2.72
N CYS A 80 2.10 6.99 2.31
CA CYS A 80 0.78 6.57 1.88
C CYS A 80 0.83 5.61 0.69
N SER A 81 -0.05 4.62 0.68
CA SER A 81 -0.17 3.62 -0.38
C SER A 81 -1.65 3.37 -0.71
N TYR A 82 -1.92 2.83 -1.89
CA TYR A 82 -3.30 2.57 -2.32
C TYR A 82 -3.55 1.07 -2.42
N LEU A 83 -4.51 0.55 -1.64
CA LEU A 83 -4.78 -0.89 -1.53
C LEU A 83 -4.93 -1.60 -2.89
N ASN A 84 -5.60 -0.96 -3.86
CA ASN A 84 -5.83 -1.58 -5.18
C ASN A 84 -4.55 -1.69 -6.04
N TYR A 85 -3.44 -1.13 -5.59
CA TYR A 85 -2.10 -1.41 -6.12
C TYR A 85 -1.36 -2.23 -5.07
N GLY A 86 -1.70 -3.52 -4.98
CA GLY A 86 -1.10 -4.44 -4.01
C GLY A 86 0.42 -4.41 -4.10
N ASP A 87 1.07 -4.21 -2.95
CA ASP A 87 2.50 -4.02 -2.83
C ASP A 87 3.02 -4.81 -1.63
N ILE A 88 3.53 -6.01 -1.90
CA ILE A 88 4.06 -6.92 -0.88
C ILE A 88 5.37 -6.41 -0.26
N ASP A 89 6.07 -5.47 -0.91
CA ASP A 89 7.29 -4.87 -0.36
C ASP A 89 6.97 -3.96 0.85
N LEU A 90 5.70 -3.61 1.08
CA LEU A 90 5.26 -2.88 2.28
C LEU A 90 5.20 -3.75 3.54
N GLY A 91 5.24 -5.07 3.40
CA GLY A 91 5.12 -6.04 4.47
C GLY A 91 4.08 -7.12 4.18
N ILE A 92 4.31 -8.32 4.70
CA ILE A 92 3.40 -9.47 4.60
C ILE A 92 3.38 -10.22 5.95
N SER A 93 2.35 -11.01 6.17
CA SER A 93 2.31 -12.03 7.21
C SER A 93 2.09 -13.42 6.62
N GLU A 94 2.27 -14.43 7.47
CA GLU A 94 1.64 -15.72 7.22
C GLU A 94 0.11 -15.54 7.16
N ILE A 95 -0.52 -16.27 6.24
CA ILE A 95 -1.95 -16.21 6.01
C ILE A 95 -2.69 -16.60 7.30
N GLY A 96 -3.60 -15.75 7.77
CA GLY A 96 -4.41 -15.98 8.96
C GLY A 96 -3.74 -15.64 10.29
N ASN A 97 -2.45 -15.29 10.29
CA ASN A 97 -1.65 -15.16 11.52
C ASN A 97 -1.04 -13.75 11.73
N ALA A 98 -1.55 -12.74 11.03
CA ALA A 98 -1.09 -11.37 11.22
C ALA A 98 -1.44 -10.88 12.62
N SER A 99 -0.44 -10.46 13.40
CA SER A 99 -0.70 -9.67 14.62
C SER A 99 -1.11 -8.24 14.24
N TYR A 100 -1.71 -7.51 15.19
CA TYR A 100 -2.02 -6.09 14.98
C TYR A 100 -0.78 -5.27 14.61
N GLU A 101 0.34 -5.51 15.30
CA GLU A 101 1.59 -4.78 15.08
C GLU A 101 2.16 -5.04 13.68
N GLN A 102 2.18 -6.31 13.25
CA GLN A 102 2.59 -6.68 11.91
C GLN A 102 1.69 -6.03 10.86
N ALA A 103 0.37 -6.20 10.99
CA ALA A 103 -0.60 -5.66 10.05
C ALA A 103 -0.57 -4.14 9.96
N SER A 104 -0.28 -3.45 11.07
CA SER A 104 -0.18 -2.00 11.12
C SER A 104 0.91 -1.45 10.21
N SER A 105 1.97 -2.22 9.91
CA SER A 105 3.07 -1.77 9.05
C SER A 105 2.64 -1.43 7.62
N TRP A 106 1.79 -2.25 6.99
CA TRP A 106 1.23 -1.98 5.65
C TRP A 106 -0.14 -1.29 5.73
N SER A 107 -0.99 -1.68 6.67
CA SER A 107 -2.39 -1.22 6.70
C SER A 107 -2.53 0.25 7.09
N MET A 108 -1.69 0.80 7.97
CA MET A 108 -1.68 2.24 8.26
C MET A 108 -1.32 3.07 7.02
N LYS A 109 -0.52 2.54 6.09
CA LYS A 109 -0.20 3.22 4.83
C LYS A 109 -1.41 3.29 3.90
N HIS A 110 -2.30 2.29 3.95
CA HIS A 110 -3.52 2.19 3.14
C HIS A 110 -4.72 2.92 3.76
N PHE A 111 -4.84 2.90 5.09
CA PHE A 111 -6.06 3.26 5.81
C PHE A 111 -5.86 4.36 6.86
N LYS A 112 -4.61 4.80 7.10
CA LYS A 112 -4.28 5.69 8.23
C LYS A 112 -4.92 5.18 9.52
N GLY A 113 -5.60 6.03 10.29
CA GLY A 113 -6.34 5.66 11.49
C GLY A 113 -7.65 4.91 11.26
N ASN A 114 -8.11 4.71 10.01
CA ASN A 114 -9.33 3.92 9.76
C ASN A 114 -9.16 2.42 10.02
N ILE A 115 -7.92 1.96 10.24
CA ILE A 115 -7.60 0.57 10.56
C ILE A 115 -8.37 0.05 11.79
N ASP A 116 -8.47 0.84 12.84
CA ASP A 116 -9.13 0.46 14.09
C ASP A 116 -10.62 0.17 13.86
N ARG A 117 -11.29 1.05 13.10
CA ARG A 117 -12.69 0.87 12.73
C ARG A 117 -12.88 -0.35 11.85
N LEU A 118 -11.96 -0.62 10.92
CA LEU A 118 -12.03 -1.78 10.03
C LEU A 118 -11.96 -3.09 10.81
N MET A 119 -11.09 -3.18 11.82
CA MET A 119 -10.96 -4.37 12.66
C MET A 119 -12.20 -4.63 13.51
N GLN A 120 -12.89 -3.56 13.94
CA GLN A 120 -14.10 -3.67 14.77
C GLN A 120 -15.35 -4.08 13.98
N VAL A 121 -15.47 -3.65 12.72
CA VAL A 121 -16.66 -3.90 11.88
C VAL A 121 -16.52 -5.12 10.98
N MET A 122 -15.41 -5.85 11.07
CA MET A 122 -15.13 -7.01 10.23
C MET A 122 -16.14 -8.13 10.53
N ALA A 123 -16.95 -8.48 9.54
CA ALA A 123 -17.96 -9.53 9.64
C ALA A 123 -17.37 -10.95 9.46
N ASP A 124 -16.16 -11.18 9.98
CA ASP A 124 -15.44 -12.45 9.93
C ASP A 124 -14.54 -12.64 11.17
N PRO A 125 -15.13 -12.90 12.36
CA PRO A 125 -14.38 -13.08 13.60
C PRO A 125 -13.30 -14.16 13.53
N GLY A 126 -13.54 -15.20 12.73
CA GLY A 126 -12.64 -16.35 12.56
C GLY A 126 -11.52 -16.11 11.55
N ASN A 127 -11.46 -14.93 10.92
CA ASN A 127 -10.44 -14.56 9.92
C ASN A 127 -10.36 -15.58 8.77
N PHE A 128 -11.50 -16.10 8.34
CA PHE A 128 -11.61 -17.04 7.22
C PHE A 128 -11.19 -16.41 5.89
N PHE A 129 -11.56 -15.16 5.66
CA PHE A 129 -11.19 -14.38 4.47
C PHE A 129 -9.85 -13.68 4.68
N THR A 130 -8.77 -14.44 4.58
CA THR A 130 -7.41 -13.93 4.80
C THR A 130 -6.48 -14.19 3.61
N TYR A 131 -5.51 -13.31 3.44
CA TYR A 131 -4.35 -13.38 2.55
C TYR A 131 -3.16 -12.66 3.23
N GLU A 132 -2.00 -12.61 2.57
CA GLU A 132 -0.71 -12.18 3.11
C GLU A 132 -0.68 -10.73 3.63
N GLN A 133 -1.62 -9.87 3.23
CA GLN A 133 -1.74 -8.49 3.75
C GLN A 133 -3.14 -8.20 4.32
N SER A 134 -3.87 -9.23 4.74
CA SER A 134 -5.18 -9.04 5.40
C SER A 134 -5.06 -8.29 6.72
N ILE A 135 -6.10 -7.54 7.04
CA ILE A 135 -6.26 -6.95 8.36
C ILE A 135 -6.95 -8.02 9.22
N PRO A 136 -6.38 -8.43 10.36
CA PRO A 136 -7.03 -9.38 11.24
C PRO A 136 -8.28 -8.77 11.89
N SER A 137 -9.28 -9.59 12.19
CA SER A 137 -10.39 -9.18 13.05
C SER A 137 -9.88 -8.82 14.46
N LEU A 138 -10.66 -8.05 15.22
CA LEU A 138 -10.29 -7.75 16.61
C LEU A 138 -10.12 -9.03 17.45
N GLU A 139 -10.98 -10.03 17.27
CA GLU A 139 -10.77 -11.32 17.92
C GLU A 139 -9.46 -11.96 17.46
N ALA A 140 -9.24 -12.16 16.17
CA ALA A 140 -8.06 -12.85 15.65
C ALA A 140 -6.73 -12.19 16.08
N ALA A 141 -6.69 -10.85 16.07
CA ALA A 141 -5.54 -10.07 16.54
C ALA A 141 -5.28 -10.23 18.05
N SER A 142 -6.35 -10.35 18.84
CA SER A 142 -6.23 -10.57 20.30
C SER A 142 -5.82 -12.01 20.64
N TRP A 143 -6.22 -12.99 19.84
CA TRP A 143 -5.86 -14.40 20.01
C TRP A 143 -4.38 -14.65 19.71
N THR A 144 -3.82 -13.98 18.69
CA THR A 144 -2.38 -14.08 18.37
C THR A 144 -1.50 -13.54 19.49
N ASN A 145 -1.88 -12.40 20.10
CA ASN A 145 -1.16 -11.86 21.27
C ASN A 145 -1.13 -12.82 22.47
N ARG A 146 -2.15 -13.68 22.63
CA ARG A 146 -2.22 -14.69 23.72
C ARG A 146 -1.38 -15.94 23.47
N MET A 147 -1.04 -16.21 22.21
CA MET A 147 -0.22 -17.38 21.83
C MET A 147 1.28 -17.05 21.78
N SER A 148 1.63 -15.76 21.84
CA SER A 148 3.01 -15.25 21.85
C SER A 148 3.58 -15.00 23.26
N GLU A 149 2.82 -15.29 24.32
CA GLU A 149 3.27 -15.32 25.73
C GLU A 149 3.55 -16.76 26.19
#